data_AF-A0A2M8GZA7-F1
#
_entry.id   AF-A0A2M8GZA7-F1
#
_cell.length_a   1.000
_cell.length_b   1.000
_cell.length_c   1.000
_cell.angle_alpha   90.00
_cell.angle_beta   90.00
_cell.angle_gamma   90.00
#
_symmetry.space_group_name_H-M   'P 1'
#
loop_
_entity.id
_entity.type
_entity.pdbx_description
1 polymer ?
#
loop_
_entity_poly.entity_id
_entity_poly.type
_entity_poly.pdbx_seq_one_letter_code
_entity_poly.pdbx_strand_id
1 'polypeptide(L)'
;MIRDPGLQPERTSLSWVRSQLLLIIISTVFFKMGVKYAYHGLNIVSYALFVFSLVIVIYNRYKFNKEWNEQFTVTQLDVTIKAIFSILIVLSCVVLMSYFIFKLILE
;
A
#
# COMPACT_ATOMS: atom_id res chain seq x y z
N MET A 1 -0.26 8.99 38.44
CA MET A 1 -0.91 8.75 37.14
C MET A 1 0.22 8.42 36.17
N ILE A 2 0.44 7.13 35.88
CA ILE A 2 1.52 6.69 34.98
C ILE A 2 1.10 7.12 33.57
N ARG A 3 1.84 8.07 32.99
CA ARG A 3 1.63 8.56 31.63
C ARG A 3 1.93 7.38 30.70
N ASP A 4 0.93 6.93 29.96
CA ASP A 4 1.07 5.85 28.98
C ASP A 4 2.26 6.19 28.06
N PRO A 5 3.30 5.34 27.99
CA PRO A 5 4.44 5.58 27.10
C PRO A 5 3.90 5.59 25.67
N GLY A 6 3.72 6.80 25.14
CA GLY A 6 3.06 7.02 23.87
C GLY A 6 3.63 6.16 22.73
N LEU A 7 2.72 5.74 21.85
CA LEU A 7 2.92 5.06 20.57
C LEU A 7 4.04 4.00 20.56
N GLN A 8 3.67 2.71 20.67
CA GLN A 8 4.64 1.61 20.60
C GLN A 8 5.19 1.42 19.16
N PRO A 9 6.47 1.72 18.91
CA PRO A 9 7.05 1.65 17.57
C PRO A 9 7.10 0.22 17.03
N GLU A 10 7.30 -0.76 17.92
CA GLU A 10 7.30 -2.19 17.59
C GLU A 10 5.94 -2.64 17.02
N ARG A 11 4.82 -2.23 17.64
CA ARG A 11 3.48 -2.58 17.13
C ARG A 11 3.17 -1.89 15.80
N THR A 12 3.65 -0.66 15.64
CA THR A 12 3.45 0.12 14.41
C THR A 12 4.20 -0.51 13.24
N SER A 13 5.47 -0.90 13.45
CA SER A 13 6.28 -1.64 12.46
C SER A 13 5.58 -2.93 12.01
N LEU A 14 5.08 -3.72 12.96
CA LEU A 14 4.42 -4.98 12.66
C LEU A 14 3.13 -4.78 11.85
N SER A 15 2.36 -3.72 12.13
CA SER A 15 1.19 -3.36 11.31
C SER A 15 1.57 -2.97 9.88
N TRP A 16 2.66 -2.22 9.68
CA TRP A 16 3.14 -1.84 8.36
C TRP A 16 3.55 -3.05 7.52
N VAL A 17 4.25 -4.03 8.12
CA VAL A 17 4.65 -5.27 7.42
C VAL A 17 3.44 -6.04 6.92
N ARG A 18 2.37 -6.14 7.72
CA ARG A 18 1.12 -6.80 7.30
C ARG A 18 0.49 -6.12 6.09
N SER A 19 0.39 -4.78 6.12
CA SER A 19 -0.17 -4.02 4.98
C SER A 19 0.69 -4.13 3.73
N GLN A 20 2.02 -4.22 3.86
CA GLN A 20 2.94 -4.42 2.74
C GLN A 20 2.79 -5.80 2.11
N LEU A 21 2.70 -6.85 2.93
CA LEU A 21 2.46 -8.21 2.44
C LEU A 21 1.13 -8.29 1.68
N LEU A 22 0.08 -7.68 2.23
CA LEU A 22 -1.22 -7.61 1.57
C LEU A 22 -1.12 -6.90 0.21
N LEU A 23 -0.43 -5.75 0.14
CA LEU A 23 -0.19 -5.03 -1.11
C LEU A 23 0.53 -5.89 -2.17
N ILE A 24 1.56 -6.63 -1.77
CA ILE A 24 2.31 -7.52 -2.68
C ILE A 24 1.39 -8.62 -3.20
N ILE A 25 0.58 -9.24 -2.33
CA ILE A 25 -0.37 -10.27 -2.72
C ILE A 25 -1.40 -9.69 -3.71
N ILE A 26 -2.00 -8.54 -3.41
CA ILE A 26 -2.99 -7.89 -4.28
C ILE A 26 -2.37 -7.56 -5.64
N SER A 27 -1.16 -6.99 -5.66
CA SER A 27 -0.46 -6.69 -6.92
C SER A 27 -0.26 -7.97 -7.75
N THR A 28 0.18 -9.06 -7.14
CA THR A 28 0.42 -10.33 -7.84
C THR A 28 -0.88 -10.92 -8.40
N VAL A 29 -1.97 -10.84 -7.64
CA VAL A 29 -3.31 -11.27 -8.09
C VAL A 29 -3.77 -10.43 -9.28
N PHE A 30 -3.62 -9.10 -9.20
CA PHE A 30 -4.03 -8.18 -10.26
C PHE A 30 -3.20 -8.39 -11.52
N PHE A 31 -1.89 -8.60 -11.39
CA PHE A 31 -1.02 -8.96 -12.52
C PHE A 31 -1.49 -10.25 -13.20
N LYS A 32 -1.72 -11.30 -12.42
CA LYS A 32 -2.18 -12.59 -12.95
C LYS A 32 -3.52 -12.46 -13.66
N MET A 33 -4.46 -11.69 -13.12
CA MET A 33 -5.74 -11.41 -13.74
C MET A 33 -5.59 -10.59 -15.03
N GLY A 34 -4.79 -9.53 -15.00
CA GLY A 34 -4.57 -8.67 -16.16
C GLY A 34 -3.90 -9.42 -17.32
N VAL A 35 -2.95 -10.33 -17.03
CA VAL A 35 -2.37 -11.22 -18.04
C VAL A 35 -3.38 -12.24 -18.55
N LYS A 36 -4.11 -12.92 -17.65
CA LYS A 36 -5.08 -13.97 -18.02
C LYS A 36 -6.22 -13.45 -18.90
N TYR A 37 -6.73 -12.24 -18.61
CA TYR A 37 -7.87 -11.65 -19.29
C TYR A 37 -7.49 -10.54 -20.28
N ALA A 38 -6.19 -10.39 -20.60
CA ALA A 38 -5.64 -9.34 -21.47
C ALA A 38 -6.11 -7.91 -21.11
N TYR A 39 -6.41 -7.65 -19.84
CA TYR A 39 -6.92 -6.36 -19.38
C TYR A 39 -5.77 -5.48 -18.87
N HIS A 40 -5.29 -4.58 -19.73
CA HIS A 40 -4.12 -3.74 -19.46
C HIS A 40 -4.26 -2.86 -18.21
N GLY A 41 -5.47 -2.40 -17.87
CA GLY A 41 -5.71 -1.59 -16.68
C GLY A 41 -5.27 -2.27 -15.38
N LEU A 42 -5.55 -3.57 -15.25
CA LEU A 42 -5.15 -4.37 -14.08
C LEU A 42 -3.62 -4.55 -14.01
N ASN A 43 -2.95 -4.67 -15.15
CA ASN A 43 -1.49 -4.77 -15.21
C ASN A 43 -0.81 -3.47 -14.75
N ILE A 44 -1.31 -2.31 -15.19
CA ILE A 44 -0.77 -1.00 -14.80
C ILE A 44 -0.93 -0.77 -13.30
N VAL A 45 -2.14 -1.00 -12.77
CA VAL A 45 -2.42 -0.86 -11.33
C VAL A 45 -1.58 -1.83 -10.51
N SER A 46 -1.45 -3.08 -10.96
CA SER A 46 -0.58 -4.06 -10.31
C SER A 46 0.85 -3.56 -10.18
N TYR A 47 1.44 -3.06 -11.27
CA TYR A 47 2.80 -2.56 -11.26
C TYR A 47 2.95 -1.35 -10.32
N ALA A 48 1.99 -0.42 -10.35
CA ALA A 48 1.98 0.72 -9.44
C ALA A 48 1.93 0.30 -7.97
N LEU A 49 1.05 -0.66 -7.61
CA LEU A 49 0.94 -1.19 -6.25
C LEU A 49 2.23 -1.90 -5.80
N PHE A 50 2.86 -2.66 -6.71
CA PHE A 50 4.11 -3.36 -6.43
C PHE A 50 5.26 -2.39 -6.15
N VAL A 51 5.47 -1.42 -7.05
CA VAL A 51 6.50 -0.38 -6.88
C VAL A 51 6.26 0.42 -5.61
N PHE A 52 5.01 0.82 -5.36
CA PHE A 52 4.66 1.57 -4.16
C PHE A 52 4.92 0.77 -2.87
N SER A 53 4.64 -0.54 -2.87
CA SER A 53 4.97 -1.41 -1.74
C SER A 53 6.48 -1.43 -1.45
N LEU A 54 7.32 -1.56 -2.50
CA LEU A 54 8.78 -1.49 -2.36
C LEU A 54 9.24 -0.15 -1.78
N VAL A 55 8.69 0.96 -2.26
CA VAL A 55 9.00 2.31 -1.75
C VAL A 55 8.66 2.42 -0.26
N ILE A 56 7.50 1.91 0.19
CA ILE A 56 7.14 1.92 1.60
C ILE A 56 8.08 1.02 2.42
N VAL A 57 8.47 -0.16 1.93
CA VAL A 57 9.42 -1.03 2.63
C VAL A 57 10.74 -0.31 2.86
N ILE A 58 11.27 0.33 1.81
CA ILE A 58 12.51 1.09 1.88
C ILE A 58 12.35 2.27 2.85
N TYR A 59 11.28 3.06 2.72
CA TYR A 59 10.99 4.19 3.60
C TYR A 59 10.90 3.79 5.07
N ASN A 60 10.15 2.72 5.38
CA ASN A 60 10.00 2.23 6.74
C ASN A 60 11.33 1.72 7.29
N ARG A 61 12.13 0.99 6.51
CA ARG A 61 13.47 0.58 6.95
C ARG A 61 14.36 1.78 7.27
N TYR A 62 14.40 2.79 6.41
CA TYR A 62 15.17 4.01 6.68
C TYR A 62 14.68 4.76 7.91
N LYS A 63 13.36 4.82 8.11
CA LYS A 63 12.75 5.52 9.26
C LYS A 63 13.06 4.82 10.58
N PHE A 64 12.89 3.50 10.65
CA PHE A 64 13.09 2.74 11.90
C PHE A 64 14.56 2.45 12.21
N ASN A 65 15.48 2.57 11.24
CA ASN A 65 16.91 2.36 11.44
C ASN A 65 17.67 3.65 11.80
N LYS A 66 17.02 4.81 11.74
CA LYS A 66 17.61 6.10 12.16
C LYS A 66 17.38 6.28 13.66
N GLU A 67 18.42 6.70 14.39
CA GLU A 67 18.33 6.97 15.84
C GLU A 67 17.13 7.88 16.13
N TRP A 68 16.25 7.39 17.01
CA TRP A 68 14.94 7.95 17.28
C TRP A 68 15.07 9.27 18.03
N ASN A 69 15.31 10.36 17.30
CA ASN A 69 15.40 11.69 17.89
C ASN A 69 13.96 12.19 18.14
N GLU A 70 13.58 12.28 19.42
CA GLU A 70 12.20 12.28 19.96
C GLU A 70 11.25 13.41 19.54
N GLN A 71 11.58 14.27 18.57
CA GLN A 71 10.88 15.54 18.41
C GLN A 71 9.63 15.52 17.50
N PHE A 72 9.43 14.51 16.63
CA PHE A 72 8.22 14.43 15.80
C PHE A 72 7.74 12.99 15.54
N THR A 73 6.59 12.62 16.14
CA THR A 73 5.96 11.30 16.01
C THR A 73 5.33 11.05 14.63
N VAL A 74 4.94 12.11 13.91
CA VAL A 74 4.35 12.06 12.56
C VAL A 74 4.98 13.15 11.71
N THR A 75 5.62 12.75 10.61
CA THR A 75 6.21 13.68 9.63
C THR A 75 5.19 13.96 8.53
N GLN A 76 5.26 15.12 7.87
CA GLN A 76 4.41 15.42 6.70
C GLN A 76 4.52 14.33 5.61
N LEU A 77 5.70 13.73 5.43
CA LEU A 77 5.90 12.58 4.55
C LEU A 77 5.02 11.38 4.91
N ASP A 78 4.80 11.09 6.20
CA ASP A 78 3.92 9.99 6.62
C ASP A 78 2.48 10.25 6.18
N VAL A 79 2.03 11.49 6.26
CA VAL A 79 0.69 11.90 5.82
C VAL A 79 0.57 11.76 4.31
N THR A 80 1.55 12.24 3.56
CA THR A 80 1.58 12.13 2.09
C THR A 80 1.62 10.67 1.63
N ILE A 81 2.44 9.81 2.25
CA ILE A 81 2.51 8.39 1.91
C ILE A 81 1.16 7.71 2.16
N LYS A 82 0.50 8.01 3.29
CA LYS A 82 -0.83 7.48 3.59
C LYS A 82 -1.89 7.97 2.60
N ALA A 83 -1.83 9.23 2.19
CA ALA A 83 -2.73 9.80 1.20
C ALA A 83 -2.56 9.12 -0.17
N ILE A 84 -1.32 8.95 -0.64
CA ILE A 84 -1.01 8.25 -1.90
C ILE A 84 -1.47 6.80 -1.82
N PHE A 85 -1.24 6.11 -0.70
CA PHE A 85 -1.71 4.75 -0.48
C PHE A 85 -3.24 4.64 -0.61
N SER A 86 -3.97 5.57 -0.01
CA SER A 86 -5.43 5.63 -0.10
C SER A 86 -5.90 5.84 -1.54
N ILE A 87 -5.26 6.74 -2.28
CA ILE A 87 -5.60 7.01 -3.68
C ILE A 87 -5.35 5.76 -4.54
N LEU A 88 -4.22 5.07 -4.34
CA LEU A 88 -3.90 3.84 -5.07
C LEU A 88 -4.93 2.73 -4.81
N ILE A 89 -5.39 2.58 -3.57
CA ILE A 89 -6.45 1.62 -3.25
C ILE A 89 -7.74 1.99 -3.99
N VAL A 90 -8.17 3.26 -3.94
CA VAL A 90 -9.39 3.70 -4.65
C VAL A 90 -9.27 3.44 -6.15
N LEU A 91 -8.14 3.79 -6.77
CA LEU A 91 -7.90 3.53 -8.19
C LEU A 91 -7.94 2.03 -8.50
N SER A 92 -7.39 1.19 -7.62
CA SER A 92 -7.43 -0.26 -7.78
C SER A 92 -8.85 -0.82 -7.75
N CYS A 93 -9.70 -0.28 -6.87
CA CYS A 93 -11.12 -0.63 -6.81
C CYS A 93 -11.87 -0.20 -8.06
N VAL A 94 -11.60 1.01 -8.57
CA VAL A 94 -12.23 1.54 -9.79
C VAL A 94 -11.87 0.69 -11.00
N VAL A 95 -10.60 0.32 -11.15
CA VAL A 95 -10.14 -0.53 -12.27
C VAL A 95 -10.69 -1.95 -12.18
N LEU A 96 -10.83 -2.48 -10.97
CA LEU A 96 -11.46 -3.79 -10.78
C LEU A 96 -12.96 -3.73 -11.11
N MET A 97 -13.66 -2.68 -10.67
CA MET A 97 -15.06 -2.43 -11.02
C MET A 97 -15.26 -2.29 -12.53
N SER A 98 -14.41 -1.53 -13.22
CA SER A 98 -14.50 -1.41 -14.67
C SER A 98 -14.31 -2.75 -15.36
N TYR A 99 -13.34 -3.56 -14.92
CA TYR A 99 -13.17 -4.93 -15.43
C TYR A 99 -14.44 -5.78 -15.27
N PHE A 100 -15.08 -5.76 -14.09
CA PHE A 100 -16.33 -6.50 -13.87
C PHE A 100 -17.48 -6.01 -14.76
N ILE A 101 -17.64 -4.69 -14.92
CA ILE A 101 -18.66 -4.10 -15.80
C ILE A 101 -18.41 -4.51 -17.25
N PHE A 102 -17.18 -4.41 -17.74
CA PHE A 102 -16.82 -4.83 -19.09
C PHE A 102 -17.12 -6.30 -19.32
N LYS A 103 -16.80 -7.16 -18.34
CA LYS A 103 -17.09 -8.59 -18.42
C LYS A 103 -18.59 -8.86 -18.46
N LEU A 104 -19.38 -8.17 -17.63
CA LEU A 104 -20.84 -8.33 -17.54
C LEU A 104 -21.56 -7.88 -18.82
N ILE A 105 -21.05 -6.87 -19.52
CA ILE A 105 -21.65 -6.37 -20.77
C ILE A 105 -21.34 -7.29 -21.96
N LEU A 106 -20.21 -8.01 -21.92
CA LEU A 106 -19.74 -8.85 -23.02
C LEU A 106 -20.22 -10.31 -22.95
N GLU A 107 -20.66 -10.78 -21.77
CA GLU A 107 -21.38 -12.06 -21.55
C GLU A 107 -22.87 -11.92 -21.87
#